data_AF-A0A1F6IAB9-F1
#
_entry.id   AF-A0A1F6IAB9-F1
#
_cell.length_a   1.000
_cell.length_b   1.000
_cell.length_c   1.000
_cell.angle_alpha   90.00
_cell.angle_beta   90.00
_cell.angle_gamma   90.00
#
_symmetry.space_group_name_H-M   'P 1'
#
loop_
_entity.id
_entity.type
_entity.pdbx_description
1 polymer ?
#
loop_
_entity_poly.entity_id
_entity_poly.type
_entity_poly.pdbx_seq_one_letter_code
_entity_poly.pdbx_strand_id
1 'polypeptide(L)'
;MQKLIPTIYFYVLSAVGVVLFIIGLFNSIHFVVGITVYDKYPLGYAPESRCDYMPKVALPEGQTQPTKSDTEAEKKEKEECLKNVETERQNKKVDDLEKSIAFTTIGLLVFVVHFYFARRRTE
;
A
#
# COMPACT_ATOMS: atom_id res chain seq x y z
N MET A 1 14.85 43.46 -6.66
CA MET A 1 13.68 42.55 -6.49
C MET A 1 13.63 41.40 -7.50
N GLN A 2 14.14 41.53 -8.75
CA GLN A 2 14.07 40.46 -9.76
C GLN A 2 14.78 39.13 -9.40
N LYS A 3 15.75 39.12 -8.46
CA LYS A 3 16.42 37.90 -8.01
C LYS A 3 15.68 37.12 -6.90
N LEU A 4 14.68 37.72 -6.23
CA LEU A 4 13.96 37.07 -5.14
C LEU A 4 13.01 35.97 -5.64
N ILE A 5 12.29 36.24 -6.74
CA ILE A 5 11.35 35.30 -7.36
C ILE A 5 12.05 33.97 -7.69
N PRO A 6 13.15 33.91 -8.46
CA PRO A 6 13.79 32.64 -8.78
C PRO A 6 14.36 31.93 -7.56
N THR A 7 14.80 32.64 -6.53
CA THR A 7 15.29 32.05 -5.28
C THR A 7 14.17 31.41 -4.47
N ILE A 8 13.00 32.03 -4.40
CA ILE A 8 11.84 31.44 -3.71
C ILE A 8 11.37 30.17 -4.44
N TYR A 9 11.23 30.22 -5.76
CA TYR A 9 10.90 29.02 -6.56
C TYR A 9 11.91 27.89 -6.35
N PHE A 10 13.19 28.26 -6.24
CA PHE A 10 14.26 27.31 -5.95
C PHE A 10 14.04 26.62 -4.59
N TYR A 11 13.82 27.36 -3.51
CA TYR A 11 13.61 26.74 -2.19
C TYR A 11 12.34 25.88 -2.12
N VAL A 12 11.25 26.31 -2.77
CA VAL A 12 9.99 25.54 -2.80
C VAL A 12 10.18 24.21 -3.52
N LEU A 13 10.84 24.20 -4.69
CA LEU A 13 11.12 22.96 -5.43
C LEU A 13 12.04 22.00 -4.64
N SER A 14 13.05 22.54 -3.94
CA SER A 14 13.91 21.72 -3.06
C SER A 14 13.11 21.09 -1.94
N ALA A 15 12.24 21.86 -1.28
CA ALA A 15 11.41 21.36 -0.20
C ALA A 15 10.48 20.24 -0.69
N VAL A 16 9.84 20.40 -1.85
CA VAL A 16 9.00 19.36 -2.45
C VAL A 16 9.79 18.09 -2.75
N GLY A 17 10.98 18.21 -3.35
CA GLY A 17 11.85 17.07 -3.63
C GLY A 17 12.23 16.28 -2.37
N VAL A 18 12.62 17.00 -1.30
CA VAL A 18 12.96 16.39 -0.01
C VAL A 18 11.75 15.69 0.62
N VAL A 19 10.58 16.33 0.61
CA VAL A 19 9.35 15.74 1.15
C VAL A 19 8.98 14.44 0.41
N LEU A 20 9.02 14.46 -0.93
CA LEU A 20 8.75 13.26 -1.74
C LEU A 20 9.77 12.14 -1.46
N PHE A 21 11.04 12.50 -1.30
CA PHE A 21 12.09 11.54 -0.97
C PHE A 21 11.87 10.89 0.41
N ILE A 22 11.50 11.69 1.42
CA ILE A 22 11.18 11.19 2.76
C ILE A 22 9.97 10.23 2.70
N ILE A 23 8.90 10.60 1.98
CA ILE A 23 7.73 9.74 1.78
C ILE A 23 8.13 8.43 1.09
N GLY A 24 8.99 8.49 0.07
CA GLY A 24 9.53 7.31 -0.61
C GLY A 24 10.30 6.38 0.34
N LEU A 25 11.14 6.94 1.22
CA LEU A 25 11.85 6.17 2.24
C LEU A 25 10.90 5.49 3.22
N PHE A 26 9.88 6.20 3.72
CA PHE A 26 8.90 5.59 4.63
C PHE A 26 8.15 4.43 3.97
N ASN A 27 7.70 4.59 2.73
CA ASN A 27 7.04 3.51 1.98
C ASN A 27 7.99 2.33 1.73
N SER A 28 9.26 2.61 1.43
CA SER A 28 10.27 1.57 1.24
C SER A 28 10.50 0.77 2.51
N ILE A 29 10.64 1.44 3.66
CA ILE A 29 10.78 0.77 4.97
C ILE A 29 9.54 -0.06 5.26
N HIS A 30 8.34 0.49 5.04
CA HIS A 30 7.09 -0.24 5.27
C HIS A 30 7.01 -1.51 4.41
N PHE A 31 7.36 -1.41 3.13
CA PHE A 31 7.42 -2.56 2.22
C PHE A 31 8.46 -3.60 2.70
N VAL A 32 9.68 -3.17 3.03
CA VAL A 32 10.75 -4.06 3.51
C VAL A 32 10.35 -4.78 4.79
N VAL A 33 9.77 -4.06 5.75
CA VAL A 33 9.25 -4.66 6.99
C VAL A 33 8.12 -5.64 6.66
N GLY A 34 7.21 -5.27 5.76
CA GLY A 34 6.08 -6.08 5.31
C GLY A 34 6.49 -7.43 4.69
N ILE A 35 7.64 -7.50 4.01
CA ILE A 35 8.14 -8.74 3.40
C ILE A 35 9.11 -9.53 4.28
N THR A 36 9.74 -8.91 5.28
CA THR A 36 10.79 -9.56 6.10
C THR A 36 10.31 -10.00 7.46
N VAL A 37 9.37 -9.26 8.07
CA VAL A 37 8.94 -9.49 9.45
C VAL A 37 7.67 -10.35 9.51
N TYR A 38 6.81 -10.28 8.49
CA TYR A 38 5.53 -10.97 8.48
C TYR A 38 5.54 -12.21 7.58
N ASP A 39 4.99 -13.31 8.06
CA ASP A 39 4.82 -14.54 7.26
C ASP A 39 3.89 -14.33 6.06
N LYS A 40 2.88 -13.48 6.23
CA LYS A 40 1.96 -13.03 5.18
C LYS A 40 1.99 -11.52 5.12
N TYR A 41 2.02 -10.96 3.91
CA TYR A 41 2.04 -9.51 3.75
C TYR A 41 0.85 -8.88 4.49
N PRO A 42 1.10 -7.92 5.39
CA PRO A 42 0.07 -7.43 6.29
C PRO A 42 -0.98 -6.65 5.50
N LEU A 43 -2.21 -7.13 5.55
CA LEU A 43 -3.40 -6.35 5.24
C LEU A 43 -3.90 -5.78 6.56
N GLY A 44 -4.41 -4.54 6.57
CA GLY A 44 -4.79 -3.80 7.78
C GLY A 44 -5.67 -4.56 8.79
N TYR A 45 -6.98 -4.28 8.83
CA TYR A 45 -7.85 -4.92 9.81
C TYR A 45 -8.11 -6.39 9.44
N ALA A 46 -7.49 -7.30 10.20
CA ALA A 46 -7.70 -8.75 10.27
C ALA A 46 -8.51 -9.32 9.08
N PRO A 47 -7.90 -9.49 7.90
CA PRO A 47 -8.63 -9.82 6.67
C PRO A 47 -9.23 -11.24 6.72
N GLU A 48 -8.52 -12.18 7.36
CA GLU A 48 -8.93 -13.58 7.44
C GLU A 48 -10.13 -13.77 8.36
N SER A 49 -10.19 -13.02 9.47
CA SER A 49 -11.33 -13.12 10.39
C SER A 49 -12.64 -12.65 9.76
N ARG A 50 -12.60 -11.82 8.69
CA ARG A 50 -13.83 -11.45 7.95
C ARG A 50 -14.50 -12.66 7.30
N CYS A 51 -13.70 -13.65 6.89
CA CYS A 51 -14.21 -14.89 6.31
C CYS A 51 -14.86 -15.82 7.33
N ASP A 52 -14.65 -15.60 8.63
CA ASP A 52 -15.27 -16.39 9.71
C ASP A 52 -16.65 -15.84 10.14
N TYR A 53 -16.99 -14.60 9.77
CA TYR A 53 -18.26 -13.94 10.12
C TYR A 53 -19.22 -13.82 8.93
N MET A 54 -19.08 -14.68 7.91
CA MET A 54 -20.02 -14.68 6.79
C MET A 54 -21.42 -15.13 7.26
N PRO A 55 -22.50 -14.51 6.74
CA PRO A 55 -23.86 -14.84 7.16
C PRO A 55 -24.16 -16.30 6.82
N LYS A 56 -24.53 -17.09 7.84
CA LYS A 56 -24.91 -18.49 7.65
C LYS A 56 -26.18 -18.56 6.79
N VAL A 57 -26.23 -19.55 5.91
CA VAL A 57 -27.40 -19.84 5.06
C VAL A 57 -28.65 -19.95 5.95
N ALA A 58 -29.69 -19.18 5.63
CA ALA A 58 -30.95 -19.23 6.37
C ALA A 58 -31.55 -20.63 6.23
N LEU A 59 -31.76 -21.31 7.35
CA LEU A 59 -32.42 -22.62 7.38
C LEU A 59 -33.87 -22.44 6.88
N PRO A 60 -34.34 -23.26 5.93
CA PRO A 60 -35.75 -23.25 5.54
C PRO A 60 -36.63 -23.59 6.74
N GLU A 61 -37.83 -23.01 6.80
CA GLU A 61 -38.78 -23.19 7.91
C GLU A 61 -39.01 -24.68 8.19
N GLY A 62 -38.70 -25.10 9.42
CA GLY A 62 -38.87 -26.49 9.88
C GLY A 62 -37.58 -27.31 10.00
N GLN A 63 -36.42 -26.81 9.57
CA GLN A 63 -35.13 -27.50 9.79
C GLN A 63 -34.37 -26.95 11.00
N THR A 64 -33.92 -27.86 11.88
CA THR A 64 -33.13 -27.56 13.09
C THR A 64 -31.62 -27.80 12.89
N GLN A 65 -31.22 -28.43 11.78
CA GLN A 65 -29.82 -28.68 11.44
C GLN A 65 -29.55 -28.35 9.96
N PRO A 66 -28.37 -27.79 9.64
CA PRO A 66 -27.96 -27.56 8.27
C PRO A 66 -27.81 -28.89 7.53
N THR A 67 -28.26 -28.92 6.28
CA THR A 67 -28.10 -30.06 5.39
C THR A 67 -26.64 -30.18 4.96
N LYS A 68 -26.18 -31.38 4.56
CA LYS A 68 -24.80 -31.56 4.02
C LYS A 68 -24.49 -30.61 2.85
N SER A 69 -25.49 -30.27 2.02
CA SER A 69 -25.35 -29.29 0.95
C SER A 69 -25.04 -27.88 1.46
N ASP A 70 -25.61 -27.49 2.59
CA ASP A 70 -25.46 -26.15 3.18
C ASP A 70 -24.06 -26.01 3.79
N THR A 71 -23.53 -27.10 4.33
CA THR A 71 -22.16 -27.16 4.86
C THR A 71 -21.09 -27.16 3.75
N GLU A 72 -21.40 -27.72 2.57
CA GLU A 72 -20.50 -27.66 1.41
C GLU A 72 -20.50 -26.27 0.75
N ALA A 73 -21.66 -25.59 0.70
CA ALA A 73 -21.75 -24.22 0.20
C ALA A 73 -20.97 -23.24 1.10
N GLU A 74 -21.12 -23.33 2.42
CA GLU A 74 -20.39 -22.48 3.38
C GLU A 74 -18.86 -22.67 3.29
N LYS A 75 -18.40 -23.90 3.06
CA LYS A 75 -16.97 -24.18 2.82
C LYS A 75 -16.45 -23.53 1.53
N LYS A 76 -17.22 -23.61 0.44
CA LYS A 76 -16.85 -22.99 -0.84
C LYS A 76 -16.78 -21.47 -0.73
N GLU A 77 -17.77 -20.85 -0.08
CA GLU A 77 -17.76 -19.40 0.15
C GLU A 77 -16.56 -18.96 1.01
N LYS A 78 -16.22 -19.76 2.04
CA LYS A 78 -15.04 -19.51 2.86
C LYS A 78 -13.73 -19.62 2.06
N GLU A 79 -13.60 -20.64 1.22
CA GLU A 79 -12.43 -20.82 0.34
C GLU A 79 -12.30 -19.68 -0.67
N GLU A 80 -13.40 -19.25 -1.27
CA GLU A 80 -13.43 -18.09 -2.17
C GLU A 80 -13.05 -16.80 -1.45
N CYS A 81 -13.55 -16.59 -0.22
CA CYS A 81 -13.17 -15.45 0.62
C CYS A 81 -11.65 -15.43 0.90
N LEU A 82 -11.08 -16.57 1.30
CA LEU A 82 -9.64 -16.69 1.56
C LEU A 82 -8.80 -16.45 0.30
N LYS A 83 -9.28 -16.89 -0.87
CA LYS A 83 -8.63 -16.62 -2.16
C LYS A 83 -8.66 -15.14 -2.54
N ASN A 84 -9.77 -14.45 -2.26
CA ASN A 84 -9.88 -13.02 -2.46
C ASN A 84 -8.93 -12.26 -1.54
N VAL A 85 -8.85 -12.64 -0.26
CA VAL A 85 -7.90 -12.08 0.70
C VAL A 85 -6.45 -12.25 0.23
N GLU A 86 -6.09 -13.41 -0.33
CA GLU A 86 -4.74 -13.62 -0.86
C GLU A 86 -4.46 -12.72 -2.08
N THR A 87 -5.45 -12.53 -2.95
CA THR A 87 -5.34 -11.61 -4.09
C THR A 87 -5.17 -10.16 -3.61
N GLU A 88 -5.90 -9.76 -2.56
CA GLU A 88 -5.72 -8.45 -1.93
C GLU A 88 -4.29 -8.27 -1.40
N ARG A 89 -3.68 -9.30 -0.79
CA ARG A 89 -2.27 -9.23 -0.34
C ARG A 89 -1.33 -8.96 -1.49
N GLN A 90 -1.49 -9.69 -2.59
CA GLN A 90 -0.64 -9.51 -3.76
C GLN A 90 -0.76 -8.10 -4.34
N ASN A 91 -1.99 -7.60 -4.48
CA ASN A 91 -2.24 -6.25 -4.96
C ASN A 91 -1.66 -5.19 -4.01
N LYS A 92 -1.86 -5.35 -2.70
CA LYS A 92 -1.31 -4.43 -1.69
C LYS A 92 0.22 -4.40 -1.72
N LYS A 93 0.85 -5.56 -1.89
CA LYS A 93 2.30 -5.68 -2.01
C LYS A 93 2.83 -4.95 -3.26
N VAL A 94 2.16 -5.10 -4.39
CA VAL A 94 2.52 -4.41 -5.64
C VAL A 94 2.32 -2.90 -5.49
N ASP A 95 1.21 -2.45 -4.91
CA ASP A 95 0.92 -1.02 -4.67
C ASP A 95 1.96 -0.37 -3.75
N ASP A 96 2.36 -1.04 -2.66
CA ASP A 96 3.39 -0.54 -1.76
C ASP A 96 4.77 -0.49 -2.44
N LEU A 97 5.09 -1.50 -3.26
CA LEU A 97 6.31 -1.50 -4.07
C LEU A 97 6.30 -0.35 -5.09
N GLU A 98 5.21 -0.19 -5.83
CA GLU A 98 5.04 0.88 -6.81
C GLU A 98 5.22 2.24 -6.16
N LYS A 99 4.54 2.50 -5.04
CA LYS A 99 4.67 3.75 -4.28
C LYS A 99 6.09 3.96 -3.79
N SER A 100 6.74 2.93 -3.24
CA SER A 100 8.11 3.03 -2.75
C SER A 100 9.06 3.45 -3.88
N ILE A 101 8.92 2.87 -5.07
CA ILE A 101 9.75 3.18 -6.24
C ILE A 101 9.40 4.56 -6.79
N ALA A 102 8.11 4.85 -7.00
CA ALA A 102 7.66 6.10 -7.61
C ALA A 102 8.11 7.32 -6.79
N PHE A 103 7.81 7.34 -5.49
CA PHE A 103 8.17 8.46 -4.63
C PHE A 103 9.68 8.60 -4.45
N THR A 104 10.41 7.49 -4.28
CA THR A 104 11.87 7.52 -4.14
C THR A 104 12.54 8.00 -5.42
N THR A 105 12.12 7.50 -6.58
CA THR A 105 12.71 7.85 -7.89
C THR A 105 12.43 9.30 -8.24
N ILE A 106 11.18 9.75 -8.11
CA ILE A 106 10.80 11.14 -8.39
C ILE A 106 11.49 12.08 -7.39
N GLY A 107 11.46 11.76 -6.10
CA GLY A 107 12.12 12.57 -5.06
C GLY A 107 13.62 12.69 -5.29
N LEU A 108 14.29 11.57 -5.63
CA LEU A 108 15.71 11.55 -5.95
C LEU A 108 16.03 12.37 -7.22
N LEU A 109 15.26 12.20 -8.30
CA LEU A 109 15.47 12.95 -9.53
C LEU A 109 15.31 14.46 -9.30
N VAL A 110 14.23 14.88 -8.63
CA VAL A 110 14.01 16.29 -8.30
C VAL A 110 15.16 16.81 -7.44
N PHE A 111 15.56 16.08 -6.39
CA PHE A 111 16.64 16.49 -5.51
C PHE A 111 17.99 16.62 -6.25
N VAL A 112 18.38 15.61 -7.04
CA VAL A 112 19.68 15.58 -7.73
C VAL A 112 19.75 16.65 -8.82
N VAL A 113 18.74 16.76 -9.67
CA VAL A 113 18.69 17.77 -10.74
C VAL A 113 18.77 19.16 -10.11
N HIS A 114 18.00 19.38 -9.05
CA HIS A 114 17.92 20.68 -8.43
C HIS A 114 19.19 21.06 -7.66
N PHE A 115 19.78 20.11 -6.93
CA PHE A 115 21.07 20.29 -6.26
C PHE A 115 22.19 20.60 -7.26
N TYR A 116 22.21 19.92 -8.41
CA TYR A 116 23.15 20.17 -9.48
C TYR A 116 23.04 21.59 -10.05
N PHE A 117 21.81 22.05 -10.34
CA PHE A 117 21.57 23.42 -10.81
C PHE A 117 21.86 24.47 -9.73
N ALA A 118 21.59 24.18 -8.45
CA ALA A 118 21.96 25.04 -7.32
C ALA A 118 23.45 25.32 -7.33
N ARG A 119 24.23 24.23 -7.35
CA ARG A 119 25.69 24.27 -7.20
C ARG A 119 26.33 25.09 -8.31
N ARG A 120 25.85 24.95 -9.55
CA ARG A 120 26.31 25.71 -10.73
C ARG A 120 25.92 27.19 -10.75
N ARG A 121 24.98 27.64 -9.91
CA ARG A 121 24.67 29.08 -9.77
C ARG A 121 25.45 29.75 -8.65
N THR A 122 26.02 28.99 -7.73
CA THR A 122 26.88 29.50 -6.64
C THR A 122 28.37 29.50 -6.98
N GLU A 123 28.80 28.71 -7.98
CA GLU A 123 30.09 28.89 -8.66
C GLU A 123 29.99 29.98 -9.74
#